data_AF-A0A0F8ZDK5-F1
#
_entry.id   AF-A0A0F8ZDK5-F1
#
_cell.length_a   1.000
_cell.length_b   1.000
_cell.length_c   1.000
_cell.angle_alpha   90.00
_cell.angle_beta   90.00
_cell.angle_gamma   90.00
#
_symmetry.space_group_name_H-M   'P 1'
#
loop_
_entity.id
_entity.type
_entity.pdbx_description
1 polymer ?
#
loop_
_entity_poly.entity_id
_entity_poly.type
_entity_poly.pdbx_seq_one_letter_code
_entity_poly.pdbx_strand_id
1 'polypeptide(L)' 'MSKKETIDVEKAAEELHELIREADVDTIAVLYENAFGAVNECWPSEDDPDLLVIEYVEGCEPNDM' A
#
# COMPACT_ATOMS: atom_id res chain seq x y z
N MET A 1 -20.11 -17.44 1.58
CA MET A 1 -20.05 -17.47 3.06
C MET A 1 -18.73 -16.85 3.46
N SER A 2 -18.73 -15.84 4.33
CA SER A 2 -17.49 -15.17 4.77
C SER A 2 -16.96 -15.86 6.03
N LYS A 3 -15.70 -16.27 6.03
CA LYS A 3 -15.00 -16.77 7.22
C LYS A 3 -14.47 -15.57 8.01
N LYS A 4 -14.56 -15.60 9.33
CA LYS A 4 -13.93 -14.63 10.24
C LYS A 4 -12.89 -15.35 11.07
N GLU A 5 -11.72 -14.73 11.22
CA GLU A 5 -10.60 -15.26 11.99
C GLU A 5 -9.94 -14.10 12.74
N THR A 6 -9.49 -14.35 13.97
CA THR A 6 -8.71 -13.39 14.76
C THR A 6 -7.25 -13.79 14.65
N ILE A 7 -6.41 -12.87 14.20
CA ILE A 7 -4.96 -13.05 14.10
C ILE A 7 -4.24 -12.04 14.99
N ASP A 8 -3.01 -12.37 15.38
CA ASP A 8 -2.13 -11.44 16.08
C ASP A 8 -1.72 -10.29 15.15
N VAL A 9 -1.49 -9.10 15.71
CA VAL A 9 -1.15 -7.90 14.94
C VAL A 9 0.18 -8.05 14.21
N GLU A 10 1.20 -8.66 14.83
CA GLU A 10 2.50 -8.89 14.19
C GLU A 10 2.34 -9.84 13.01
N LYS A 11 1.60 -10.93 13.21
CA LYS A 11 1.30 -11.89 12.16
C LYS A 11 0.49 -11.25 11.01
N ALA A 12 -0.46 -10.37 11.32
CA ALA A 12 -1.21 -9.63 10.31
C ALA A 12 -0.31 -8.73 9.46
N ALA A 13 0.66 -8.06 10.09
CA ALA A 13 1.62 -7.22 9.39
C ALA A 13 2.57 -8.06 8.51
N GLU A 14 3.05 -9.20 9.01
CA GLU A 14 3.88 -10.14 8.22
C GLU A 14 3.13 -10.68 7.00
N GLU A 15 1.91 -11.20 7.18
CA GLU A 15 1.09 -11.70 6.07
C GLU A 15 0.82 -10.60 5.03
N LEU A 16 0.54 -9.37 5.48
CA LEU A 16 0.33 -8.24 4.58
C LEU A 16 1.61 -7.84 3.83
N HIS A 17 2.78 -7.83 4.50
CA HIS A 17 4.05 -7.53 3.87
C HIS A 17 4.43 -8.58 2.81
N GLU A 18 4.19 -9.87 3.07
CA GLU A 18 4.43 -10.93 2.08
C GLU A 18 3.52 -10.76 0.86
N LEU A 19 2.23 -10.48 1.07
CA LEU A 19 1.28 -10.22 -0.01
C LEU A 19 1.69 -9.00 -0.85
N ILE A 20 2.10 -7.91 -0.19
CA ILE A 20 2.60 -6.71 -0.86
C ILE A 20 3.86 -7.02 -1.66
N ARG A 21 4.78 -7.84 -1.12
CA ARG A 21 6.04 -8.15 -1.79
C ARG A 21 5.86 -8.93 -3.10
N GLU A 22 4.83 -9.74 -3.20
CA GLU A 22 4.53 -10.54 -4.39
C GLU A 22 3.56 -9.85 -5.37
N ALA A 23 3.01 -8.70 -4.99
CA ALA A 23 2.03 -7.97 -5.78
C ALA A 23 2.68 -7.18 -6.92
N ASP A 24 1.92 -7.00 -8.01
CA ASP A 24 2.29 -6.11 -9.10
C ASP A 24 2.06 -4.62 -8.74
N VAL A 25 2.65 -3.75 -9.56
CA VAL A 25 2.61 -2.30 -9.38
C VAL A 25 1.18 -1.76 -9.27
N ASP A 26 0.25 -2.28 -10.08
CA ASP A 26 -1.16 -1.89 -10.08
C ASP A 26 -1.85 -2.26 -8.77
N THR A 27 -1.59 -3.46 -8.24
CA THR A 27 -2.15 -3.91 -6.96
C THR A 27 -1.61 -3.07 -5.81
N ILE A 28 -0.31 -2.73 -5.82
CA ILE A 28 0.28 -1.86 -4.80
C ILE A 28 -0.31 -0.44 -4.86
N ALA A 29 -0.53 0.11 -6.05
CA ALA A 29 -1.15 1.42 -6.21
C ALA A 29 -2.52 1.49 -5.52
N VAL A 30 -3.38 0.51 -5.80
CA VAL A 30 -4.72 0.40 -5.18
C VAL A 30 -4.62 0.21 -3.66
N LEU A 31 -3.65 -0.58 -3.17
CA LEU A 31 -3.46 -0.76 -1.73
C LEU A 31 -3.05 0.55 -1.06
N TYR A 32 -2.20 1.36 -1.68
CA TYR A 32 -1.78 2.67 -1.12
C TYR A 32 -2.94 3.65 -1.01
N GLU A 33 -3.78 3.74 -2.04
CA GLU A 33 -4.98 4.59 -2.03
C GLU A 33 -5.96 4.18 -0.92
N ASN A 34 -6.16 2.86 -0.72
CA ASN A 34 -7.14 2.35 0.24
C ASN A 34 -6.62 2.30 1.69
N ALA A 35 -5.33 2.02 1.89
CA ALA A 35 -4.81 1.64 3.21
C ALA A 35 -4.58 2.82 4.14
N PHE A 36 -4.14 3.98 3.61
CA PHE A 36 -3.58 5.01 4.46
C PHE A 36 -4.47 6.25 4.62
N GLY A 37 -5.42 6.51 3.72
CA GLY A 37 -6.22 7.75 3.72
C GLY A 37 -5.40 9.05 3.65
N ALA A 38 -4.07 8.92 3.57
CA ALA A 38 -3.04 9.93 3.48
C ALA A 38 -2.57 10.11 2.03
N VAL A 39 -3.12 9.33 1.09
CA VAL A 39 -2.79 9.34 -0.33
C VAL A 39 -4.02 9.82 -1.08
N ASN A 40 -3.87 10.86 -1.90
CA ASN A 40 -4.89 11.32 -2.83
C ASN A 40 -5.01 10.35 -4.00
N GLU A 41 -3.88 9.98 -4.61
CA GLU A 41 -3.82 9.15 -5.81
C GLU A 41 -2.45 8.43 -5.88
N CYS A 42 -2.43 7.21 -6.42
CA CYS A 42 -1.21 6.43 -6.61
C CYS A 42 -1.23 5.74 -7.99
N TRP A 43 -0.15 5.85 -8.76
CA TRP A 43 -0.09 5.28 -10.10
C TRP A 43 1.33 4.84 -10.50
N PRO A 44 1.46 3.92 -11.47
CA PRO A 44 2.76 3.51 -12.00
C PRO A 44 3.50 4.68 -12.65
N SER A 45 4.83 4.74 -12.47
CA SER A 45 5.67 5.73 -13.14
C SER A 45 5.75 5.48 -14.65
N GLU A 46 5.70 6.55 -15.44
CA GLU A 46 5.91 6.47 -16.90
C GLU A 46 7.39 6.24 -17.26
N ASP A 47 8.31 6.63 -16.38
CA ASP A 47 9.76 6.56 -16.60
C ASP A 47 10.36 5.19 -16.23
N ASP A 48 9.75 4.49 -15.26
CA ASP A 48 10.22 3.19 -14.77
C ASP A 48 9.02 2.31 -14.33
N PRO A 49 8.77 1.15 -14.97
CA PRO A 49 7.63 0.30 -14.67
C PRO A 49 7.68 -0.34 -13.27
N ASP A 50 8.84 -0.32 -12.60
CA ASP A 50 9.01 -0.86 -11.25
C ASP A 50 8.83 0.21 -10.15
N LEU A 51 8.52 1.46 -10.51
CA LEU A 51 8.32 2.58 -9.59
C LEU A 51 6.86 3.06 -9.53
N LEU A 52 6.48 3.59 -8.37
CA LEU A 52 5.19 4.23 -8.13
C LEU A 52 5.37 5.73 -7.90
N VAL A 53 4.42 6.51 -8.41
CA VAL A 53 4.21 7.92 -8.07
C VAL A 53 3.07 7.98 -7.06
N ILE A 54 3.32 8.61 -5.93
CA ILE A 54 2.35 8.73 -4.82
C ILE A 54 2.09 10.21 -4.57
N GLU A 55 0.84 10.64 -4.74
CA GLU A 55 0.39 11.96 -4.32
C GLU A 55 -0.20 11.86 -2.92
N TYR A 56 0.43 12.52 -1.95
CA TYR A 56 -0.05 12.56 -0.57
C TYR A 56 -1.08 13.68 -0.35
N VAL A 57 -1.99 13.44 0.59
CA VAL A 57 -2.78 14.49 1.22
C VAL A 57 -1.83 15.43 1.95
N GLU A 58 -1.99 16.74 1.73
CA GLU A 58 -1.15 17.78 2.35
C GLU A 58 -1.03 17.58 3.88
N GLY A 59 0.20 17.51 4.38
CA GLY A 59 0.51 17.33 5.80
C GLY A 59 0.46 15.88 6.30
N CYS A 60 0.20 14.91 5.40
CA CYS A 60 0.24 13.48 5.67
C CYS A 60 1.41 12.77 4.96
N GLU A 61 2.34 13.53 4.38
CA GLU A 61 3.57 13.01 3.80
C GLU A 61 4.38 12.26 4.89
N PRO A 62 5.08 11.16 4.54
CA PRO A 62 6.02 10.56 5.45
C PRO A 62 7.04 11.62 5.86
N ASN A 63 7.22 11.85 7.16
CA ASN A 63 8.35 12.65 7.61
C ASN A 63 9.61 11.89 7.17
N ASP A 64 10.42 12.51 6.30
CA ASP A 64 11.77 12.03 5.98
C ASP A 64 12.52 11.83 7.31
N MET A 65 12.64 10.58 7.76
CA MET A 65 13.46 10.20 8.91
C MET A 65 14.86 9.81 8.45
#